data_AF-A0A7J9Q4U0-F1
#
_entry.id   AF-A0A7J9Q4U0-F1
#
_cell.length_a   1.000
_cell.length_b   1.000
_cell.length_c   1.000
_cell.angle_alpha   90.00
_cell.angle_beta   90.00
_cell.angle_gamma   90.00
#
_symmetry.space_group_name_H-M   'P 1'
#
loop_
_entity.id
_entity.type
_entity.pdbx_description
1 polymer ?
#
loop_
_entity_poly.entity_id
_entity_poly.type
_entity_poly.pdbx_seq_one_letter_code
_entity_poly.pdbx_strand_id
1 'polypeptide(L)'
;MICQKCGMNKRGVGDFFICDDCEKFSGLVNKIYSDLDTKIRDMKTIDPEITPIFRMIADSSFITAQNPQTRIFYKMCEFFVENAVEGKYEITEDELNRGIPTTRAWSDALKVFAELELIDIKRGKYMRTIILKDKMKKFAKQFFSVKPKTQQLTDRLAHIYTGYVLLYILNSMADMDEGSDPSILPYKQRPKTLWITLMYIWTCVYDENDNFSEEDMRKFMAKRRVPSTSRSQIIRALQNIDGKTVQSLIKDWKYKGDDLIFTFDDYVILEMERLREDRERKR
;
A
#
# COMPACT_ATOMS: atom_id res chain seq x y z
N MET A 1 8.30 19.27 -20.03
CA MET A 1 8.46 17.88 -19.53
C MET A 1 7.61 17.64 -18.28
N ILE A 2 6.98 16.46 -18.18
CA ILE A 2 6.19 16.02 -17.04
C ILE A 2 6.79 14.71 -16.49
N CYS A 3 6.98 14.61 -15.18
CA CYS A 3 7.50 13.38 -14.59
C CYS A 3 6.49 12.24 -14.77
N GLN A 4 6.92 11.12 -15.34
CA GLN A 4 6.03 10.02 -15.73
C GLN A 4 5.41 9.28 -14.53
N LYS A 5 6.15 9.22 -13.41
CA LYS A 5 5.72 8.57 -12.15
C LYS A 5 4.87 9.50 -11.27
N CYS A 6 5.39 10.70 -10.96
CA CYS A 6 4.73 11.62 -10.00
C CYS A 6 4.04 12.85 -10.62
N GLY A 7 4.14 13.08 -11.93
CA GLY A 7 3.49 14.20 -12.61
C GLY A 7 4.00 15.59 -12.24
N MET A 8 5.20 15.70 -11.66
CA MET A 8 5.89 16.98 -11.44
C MET A 8 6.27 17.62 -12.78
N ASN A 9 6.07 18.93 -12.93
CA ASN A 9 6.50 19.65 -14.12
C ASN A 9 7.93 20.18 -13.97
N LYS A 10 8.69 20.15 -15.07
CA LYS A 10 10.00 20.81 -15.20
C LYS A 10 10.11 21.47 -16.58
N ARG A 11 10.81 22.61 -16.65
CA ARG A 11 11.18 23.24 -17.93
C ARG A 11 12.22 22.37 -18.63
N GLY A 12 12.12 22.19 -19.94
CA GLY A 12 13.05 21.39 -20.74
C GLY A 12 12.46 20.98 -22.08
N VAL A 13 13.30 20.38 -22.93
CA VAL A 13 12.95 19.85 -24.25
C VAL A 13 12.52 18.39 -24.10
N GLY A 14 11.29 18.05 -24.50
CA GLY A 14 10.71 16.71 -24.38
C GLY A 14 9.38 16.67 -23.61
N ASP A 15 8.70 15.53 -23.72
CA ASP A 15 7.38 15.32 -23.12
C ASP A 15 7.47 14.77 -21.70
N PHE A 16 8.33 13.77 -21.48
CA PHE A 16 8.43 13.01 -20.23
C PHE A 16 9.85 12.96 -19.66
N PHE A 17 9.94 12.70 -18.36
CA PHE A 17 11.19 12.43 -17.64
C PHE A 17 10.92 11.67 -16.33
N ILE A 18 11.96 11.20 -15.62
CA ILE A 18 11.86 10.77 -14.22
C ILE A 18 12.59 11.78 -13.33
N CYS A 19 11.94 12.27 -12.27
CA CYS A 19 12.57 13.24 -11.36
C CYS A 19 13.37 12.57 -10.26
N ASP A 20 14.38 13.24 -9.73
CA ASP A 20 15.30 12.75 -8.69
C ASP A 20 14.55 12.16 -7.47
N ASP A 21 13.47 12.80 -7.03
CA ASP A 21 12.63 12.29 -5.93
C ASP A 21 12.02 10.92 -6.26
N CYS A 22 11.62 10.70 -7.52
CA CYS A 22 11.09 9.40 -7.98
C CYS A 22 12.20 8.37 -8.14
N GLU A 23 13.39 8.74 -8.59
CA GLU A 23 14.52 7.80 -8.70
C GLU A 23 14.93 7.29 -7.32
N LYS A 24 15.09 8.19 -6.35
CA LYS A 24 15.37 7.84 -4.95
C LYS A 24 14.27 6.95 -4.38
N PHE A 25 13.02 7.33 -4.58
CA PHE A 25 11.88 6.56 -4.06
C PHE A 25 11.70 5.21 -4.74
N SER A 26 11.97 5.08 -6.04
CA SER A 26 12.02 3.78 -6.74
C SER A 26 12.98 2.81 -6.06
N GLY A 27 14.18 3.28 -5.70
CA GLY A 27 15.15 2.47 -4.95
C GLY A 27 14.62 2.02 -3.58
N LEU A 28 13.88 2.87 -2.88
CA LEU A 28 13.26 2.52 -1.59
C LEU A 28 12.11 1.52 -1.74
N VAL A 29 11.23 1.72 -2.73
CA VAL A 29 10.12 0.80 -3.03
C VAL A 29 10.64 -0.59 -3.34
N ASN A 30 11.66 -0.72 -4.21
CA ASN A 30 12.20 -2.02 -4.61
C ASN A 30 12.81 -2.78 -3.41
N LYS A 31 13.45 -2.07 -2.49
CA LYS A 31 13.96 -2.66 -1.24
C LYS A 31 12.84 -3.18 -0.35
N ILE A 32 11.85 -2.35 -0.07
CA ILE A 32 10.72 -2.71 0.80
C ILE A 32 9.94 -3.87 0.17
N TYR A 33 9.72 -3.84 -1.14
CA TYR A 33 9.04 -4.92 -1.85
C TYR A 33 9.80 -6.24 -1.76
N SER A 34 11.11 -6.23 -2.05
CA SER A 34 11.92 -7.45 -1.97
C SER A 34 11.94 -8.04 -0.56
N ASP A 35 12.13 -7.22 0.48
CA ASP A 35 12.15 -7.70 1.86
C ASP A 35 10.78 -8.25 2.29
N LEU A 36 9.71 -7.55 1.94
CA LEU A 36 8.34 -7.97 2.25
C LEU A 36 7.96 -9.26 1.52
N ASP A 37 8.24 -9.38 0.22
CA ASP A 37 7.90 -10.57 -0.57
C ASP A 37 8.65 -11.80 -0.06
N THR A 38 9.94 -11.67 0.27
CA THR A 38 10.70 -12.74 0.95
C THR A 38 10.04 -13.14 2.27
N LYS A 39 9.70 -12.18 3.14
CA LYS A 39 9.02 -12.45 4.41
C LYS A 39 7.66 -13.13 4.20
N ILE A 40 6.84 -12.70 3.24
CA ILE A 40 5.54 -13.31 2.95
C ILE A 40 5.68 -14.75 2.43
N ARG A 41 6.71 -15.04 1.65
CA ARG A 41 6.99 -16.39 1.13
C ARG A 41 7.47 -17.33 2.23
N ASP A 42 8.40 -16.86 3.06
CA ASP A 42 9.16 -17.71 3.98
C ASP A 42 8.51 -17.84 5.37
N MET A 43 7.78 -16.81 5.81
CA MET A 43 7.21 -16.82 7.16
C MET A 43 6.07 -17.83 7.31
N LYS A 44 6.19 -18.66 8.36
CA LYS A 44 5.12 -19.57 8.79
C LYS A 44 3.98 -18.81 9.48
N THR A 45 4.30 -17.66 10.10
CA THR A 45 3.39 -16.79 10.86
C THR A 45 3.60 -15.34 10.52
N ILE A 46 2.51 -14.61 10.30
CA ILE A 46 2.57 -13.18 10.01
C ILE A 46 1.81 -12.43 11.10
N ASP A 47 2.60 -11.92 12.04
CA ASP A 47 2.13 -11.11 13.14
C ASP A 47 2.61 -9.66 12.92
N PRO A 48 1.69 -8.71 12.67
CA PRO A 48 2.04 -7.30 12.49
C PRO A 48 2.51 -6.63 13.77
N GLU A 49 2.26 -7.20 14.95
CA GLU A 49 2.81 -6.71 16.22
C GLU A 49 4.29 -7.09 16.37
N ILE A 50 4.70 -8.20 15.74
CA ILE A 50 6.07 -8.73 15.83
C ILE A 50 6.94 -8.27 14.68
N THR A 51 6.37 -8.02 13.49
CA THR A 51 7.14 -7.70 12.29
C THR A 51 6.83 -6.26 11.80
N PRO A 52 7.73 -5.28 12.06
CA PRO A 52 7.46 -3.86 11.79
C PRO A 52 7.11 -3.55 10.33
N ILE A 53 7.69 -4.28 9.35
CA ILE A 53 7.37 -4.06 7.93
C ILE A 53 5.88 -4.32 7.60
N PHE A 54 5.25 -5.32 8.24
CA PHE A 54 3.81 -5.57 8.05
C PHE A 54 2.96 -4.46 8.66
N ARG A 55 3.39 -3.93 9.81
CA ARG A 55 2.77 -2.76 10.44
C ARG A 55 2.86 -1.54 9.52
N MET A 56 4.03 -1.29 8.95
CA MET A 56 4.29 -0.15 8.06
C MET A 56 3.46 -0.19 6.78
N ILE A 57 3.33 -1.35 6.12
CA ILE A 57 2.52 -1.46 4.89
C ILE A 57 1.03 -1.38 5.19
N ALA A 58 0.57 -1.90 6.32
CA ALA A 58 -0.81 -1.79 6.74
C ALA A 58 -1.17 -0.32 6.99
N ASP A 59 -0.33 0.42 7.71
CA ASP A 59 -0.52 1.86 7.95
C ASP A 59 -0.53 2.66 6.63
N SER A 60 0.38 2.33 5.72
CA SER A 60 0.45 2.93 4.38
C SER A 60 -0.84 2.67 3.59
N SER A 61 -1.42 1.49 3.73
CA SER A 61 -2.72 1.13 3.17
C SER A 61 -3.88 1.89 3.83
N PHE A 62 -3.89 2.04 5.17
CA PHE A 62 -4.91 2.78 5.91
C PHE A 62 -5.00 4.24 5.44
N ILE A 63 -3.86 4.93 5.41
CA ILE A 63 -3.78 6.35 5.05
C ILE A 63 -4.25 6.61 3.61
N THR A 64 -4.19 5.58 2.75
CA THR A 64 -4.50 5.69 1.33
C THR A 64 -5.77 4.94 0.92
N ALA A 65 -6.51 4.35 1.86
CA ALA A 65 -7.66 3.48 1.60
C ALA A 65 -8.81 4.21 0.88
N GLN A 66 -8.95 5.51 1.11
CA GLN A 66 -9.97 6.35 0.47
C GLN A 66 -9.61 6.78 -0.96
N ASN A 67 -8.41 6.44 -1.45
CA ASN A 67 -8.02 6.76 -2.82
C ASN A 67 -8.86 5.96 -3.84
N PRO A 68 -9.64 6.64 -4.72
CA PRO A 68 -10.49 5.96 -5.68
C PRO A 68 -9.76 5.02 -6.65
N GLN A 69 -8.46 5.26 -6.91
CA GLN A 69 -7.65 4.43 -7.80
C GLN A 69 -7.33 3.06 -7.20
N THR A 70 -7.26 2.96 -5.87
CA THR A 70 -6.78 1.76 -5.16
C THR A 70 -7.84 1.12 -4.27
N ARG A 71 -8.97 1.79 -4.04
CA ARG A 71 -10.09 1.32 -3.20
C ARG A 71 -10.60 -0.08 -3.56
N ILE A 72 -10.52 -0.47 -4.82
CA ILE A 72 -10.95 -1.83 -5.24
C ILE A 72 -10.10 -2.92 -4.60
N PHE A 73 -8.79 -2.71 -4.48
CA PHE A 73 -7.88 -3.68 -3.85
C PHE A 73 -8.15 -3.81 -2.37
N TYR A 74 -8.48 -2.70 -1.70
CA TYR A 74 -8.90 -2.72 -0.30
C TYR A 74 -10.12 -3.63 -0.10
N LYS A 75 -11.21 -3.36 -0.85
CA LYS A 75 -12.45 -4.14 -0.75
C LYS A 75 -12.25 -5.62 -1.09
N MET A 76 -11.40 -5.91 -2.08
CA MET A 76 -11.08 -7.29 -2.44
C MET A 76 -10.30 -8.00 -1.34
N CYS A 77 -9.32 -7.34 -0.72
CA CYS A 77 -8.57 -7.92 0.39
C CYS A 77 -9.46 -8.15 1.61
N GLU A 78 -10.31 -7.17 1.96
CA GLU A 78 -11.31 -7.29 3.03
C GLU A 78 -12.19 -8.52 2.81
N PHE A 79 -12.84 -8.61 1.64
CA PHE A 79 -13.71 -9.72 1.28
C PHE A 79 -12.98 -11.08 1.28
N PHE A 80 -11.77 -11.16 0.73
CA PHE A 80 -11.02 -12.43 0.71
C PHE A 80 -10.54 -12.84 2.10
N VAL A 81 -10.12 -11.89 2.95
CA VAL A 81 -9.70 -12.17 4.32
C VAL A 81 -10.89 -12.64 5.14
N GLU A 82 -12.04 -11.98 5.05
CA GLU A 82 -13.28 -12.40 5.72
C GLU A 82 -13.66 -13.84 5.36
N ASN A 83 -13.70 -14.17 4.06
CA ASN A 83 -13.99 -15.52 3.59
C ASN A 83 -12.95 -16.54 4.12
N ALA A 84 -11.65 -16.19 4.08
CA ALA A 84 -10.61 -17.08 4.59
C ALA A 84 -10.75 -17.34 6.09
N VAL A 85 -11.11 -16.32 6.88
CA VAL A 85 -11.38 -16.40 8.32
C VAL A 85 -12.67 -17.15 8.64
N GLU A 86 -13.60 -17.26 7.70
CA GLU A 86 -14.77 -18.14 7.77
C GLU A 86 -14.49 -19.57 7.28
N GLY A 87 -13.28 -19.85 6.77
CA GLY A 87 -12.94 -21.15 6.18
C GLY A 87 -13.48 -21.36 4.76
N LYS A 88 -14.00 -20.32 4.12
CA LYS A 88 -14.46 -20.32 2.73
C LYS A 88 -13.29 -19.97 1.82
N TYR A 89 -12.77 -20.98 1.12
CA TYR A 89 -11.59 -20.82 0.25
C TYR A 89 -11.89 -20.90 -1.24
N GLU A 90 -13.12 -21.22 -1.62
CA GLU A 90 -13.61 -21.19 -2.99
C GLU A 90 -14.76 -20.19 -3.05
N ILE A 91 -14.67 -19.24 -3.97
CA ILE A 91 -15.57 -18.10 -4.09
C ILE A 91 -15.99 -18.00 -5.55
N THR A 92 -17.28 -17.95 -5.81
CA THR A 92 -17.82 -17.70 -7.16
C THR A 92 -17.75 -16.21 -7.52
N GLU A 93 -17.69 -15.92 -8.82
CA GLU A 93 -17.74 -14.52 -9.28
C GLU A 93 -19.05 -13.82 -8.86
N ASP A 94 -20.16 -14.55 -8.75
CA ASP A 94 -21.43 -14.01 -8.25
C ASP A 94 -21.35 -13.60 -6.77
N GLU A 95 -20.70 -14.39 -5.93
CA GLU A 95 -20.45 -14.02 -4.53
C GLU A 95 -19.56 -12.77 -4.44
N LEU A 96 -18.53 -12.67 -5.28
CA LEU A 96 -17.67 -11.48 -5.37
C LEU A 96 -18.48 -10.24 -5.79
N ASN A 97 -19.34 -10.37 -6.81
CA ASN A 97 -20.21 -9.29 -7.28
C ASN A 97 -21.20 -8.80 -6.21
N ARG A 98 -21.74 -9.71 -5.41
CA ARG A 98 -22.64 -9.38 -4.29
C ARG A 98 -21.89 -8.71 -3.14
N GLY A 99 -20.69 -9.18 -2.83
CA GLY A 99 -19.86 -8.66 -1.74
C GLY A 99 -19.21 -7.31 -2.04
N ILE A 100 -18.88 -7.04 -3.31
CA ILE A 100 -18.14 -5.85 -3.72
C ILE A 100 -18.89 -5.12 -4.85
N PRO A 101 -19.66 -4.06 -4.53
CA PRO A 101 -20.30 -3.25 -5.54
C PRO A 101 -19.27 -2.53 -6.43
N THR A 102 -19.23 -2.90 -7.72
CA THR A 102 -18.38 -2.28 -8.74
C THR A 102 -19.01 -2.39 -10.12
N THR A 103 -18.70 -1.42 -10.98
CA THR A 103 -19.04 -1.46 -12.42
C THR A 103 -17.84 -1.85 -13.28
N ARG A 104 -16.66 -2.02 -12.69
CA ARG A 104 -15.42 -2.38 -13.40
C ARG A 104 -15.28 -3.88 -13.54
N ALA A 105 -14.76 -4.31 -14.68
CA ALA A 105 -14.45 -5.72 -14.93
C ALA A 105 -13.37 -6.24 -13.97
N TRP A 106 -13.58 -7.46 -13.45
CA TRP A 106 -12.67 -8.10 -12.51
C TRP A 106 -11.33 -8.54 -13.09
N SER A 107 -11.25 -8.76 -14.40
CA SER A 107 -10.14 -9.45 -15.04
C SER A 107 -8.77 -8.84 -14.72
N ASP A 108 -8.66 -7.51 -14.81
CA ASP A 108 -7.39 -6.83 -14.54
C ASP A 108 -7.06 -6.83 -13.04
N ALA A 109 -8.06 -6.72 -12.15
CA ALA A 109 -7.84 -6.72 -10.71
C ALA A 109 -7.42 -8.11 -10.22
N LEU A 110 -8.18 -9.16 -10.59
CA LEU A 110 -7.89 -10.54 -10.22
C LEU A 110 -6.52 -11.01 -10.75
N LYS A 111 -6.09 -10.50 -11.90
CA LYS A 111 -4.75 -10.77 -12.44
C LYS A 111 -3.65 -10.37 -11.45
N VAL A 112 -3.76 -9.20 -10.81
CA VAL A 112 -2.81 -8.74 -9.79
C VAL A 112 -2.71 -9.72 -8.62
N PHE A 113 -3.85 -10.19 -8.11
CA PHE A 113 -3.87 -11.15 -7.01
C PHE A 113 -3.31 -12.53 -7.42
N ALA A 114 -3.56 -12.95 -8.66
CA ALA A 114 -3.03 -14.20 -9.19
C ALA A 114 -1.50 -14.16 -9.37
N GLU A 115 -0.95 -13.05 -9.87
CA GLU A 115 0.51 -12.84 -10.01
C GLU A 115 1.23 -12.87 -8.66
N LEU A 116 0.58 -12.40 -7.58
CA LEU A 116 1.11 -12.47 -6.22
C LEU A 116 0.91 -13.84 -5.54
N GLU A 117 0.30 -14.80 -6.25
CA GLU A 117 -0.06 -16.13 -5.77
C GLU A 117 -0.99 -16.08 -4.54
N LEU A 118 -1.82 -15.04 -4.44
CA LEU A 118 -2.84 -14.93 -3.39
C LEU A 118 -4.09 -15.73 -3.74
N ILE A 119 -4.40 -15.83 -5.04
CA ILE A 119 -5.55 -16.57 -5.56
C ILE A 119 -5.18 -17.41 -6.79
N ASP A 120 -6.04 -18.38 -7.10
CA ASP A 120 -6.16 -19.02 -8.41
C ASP A 120 -7.50 -18.66 -9.05
N ILE A 121 -7.60 -18.78 -10.36
CA ILE A 121 -8.85 -18.55 -11.11
C ILE A 121 -9.15 -19.78 -11.97
N LYS A 122 -10.11 -20.59 -11.53
CA LYS A 122 -10.68 -21.65 -12.37
C LYS A 122 -11.74 -21.06 -13.28
N ARG A 123 -11.58 -21.26 -14.59
CA ARG A 123 -12.58 -20.85 -15.59
C ARG A 123 -13.54 -22.01 -15.84
N GLY A 124 -14.77 -21.89 -15.36
CA GLY A 124 -15.87 -22.77 -15.73
C GLY A 124 -16.52 -22.35 -17.05
N LYS A 125 -17.46 -23.16 -17.55
CA LYS A 125 -18.20 -22.90 -18.80
C LYS A 125 -19.04 -21.63 -18.74
N TYR A 126 -19.49 -21.23 -17.55
CA TYR A 126 -20.41 -20.10 -17.36
C TYR A 126 -19.94 -19.07 -16.32
N MET A 127 -18.95 -19.41 -15.48
CA MET A 127 -18.55 -18.56 -14.36
C MET A 127 -17.10 -18.84 -13.95
N ARG A 128 -16.43 -17.83 -13.41
CA ARG A 128 -15.12 -17.96 -12.78
C ARG A 128 -15.28 -18.34 -11.31
N THR A 129 -14.39 -19.23 -10.84
CA THR A 129 -14.26 -19.57 -9.43
C THR A 129 -12.88 -19.13 -8.96
N ILE A 130 -12.85 -18.30 -7.93
CA ILE A 130 -11.67 -17.78 -7.28
C ILE A 130 -11.32 -18.73 -6.14
N ILE A 131 -10.08 -19.21 -6.12
CA ILE A 131 -9.59 -20.12 -5.08
C ILE A 131 -8.51 -19.41 -4.29
N LEU A 132 -8.73 -19.23 -3.00
CA LEU A 132 -7.73 -18.64 -2.12
C LEU A 132 -6.53 -19.59 -1.98
N LYS A 133 -5.32 -19.08 -2.23
CA LYS A 133 -4.07 -19.86 -2.13
C LYS A 133 -3.57 -19.92 -0.69
N ASP A 134 -2.53 -20.70 -0.46
CA ASP A 134 -1.98 -20.94 0.87
C ASP A 134 -1.46 -19.67 1.55
N LYS A 135 -0.97 -18.68 0.78
CA LYS A 135 -0.62 -17.36 1.32
C LYS A 135 -1.81 -16.76 2.08
N MET A 136 -2.99 -16.71 1.48
CA MET A 136 -4.23 -16.24 2.13
C MET A 136 -4.69 -17.16 3.28
N LYS A 137 -4.62 -18.49 3.10
CA LYS A 137 -5.09 -19.47 4.10
C LYS A 137 -4.25 -19.49 5.38
N LYS A 138 -2.92 -19.39 5.25
CA LYS A 138 -1.97 -19.48 6.36
C LYS A 138 -2.29 -18.45 7.45
N PHE A 139 -2.61 -17.23 7.05
CA PHE A 139 -2.96 -16.15 7.96
C PHE A 139 -4.27 -16.38 8.67
N ALA A 140 -5.32 -16.78 7.93
CA ALA A 140 -6.62 -17.04 8.54
C ALA A 140 -6.50 -18.09 9.65
N LYS A 141 -5.77 -19.18 9.40
CA LYS A 141 -5.56 -20.30 10.34
C LYS A 141 -4.91 -19.91 11.67
N GLN A 142 -4.03 -18.91 11.69
CA GLN A 142 -3.30 -18.49 12.90
C GLN A 142 -4.20 -17.87 13.97
N PHE A 143 -5.31 -17.26 13.55
CA PHE A 143 -6.22 -16.58 14.46
C PHE A 143 -7.42 -17.44 14.89
N PHE A 144 -7.53 -18.68 14.39
CA PHE A 144 -8.54 -19.63 14.88
C PHE A 144 -8.20 -20.22 16.25
N SER A 145 -6.93 -20.21 16.67
CA SER A 145 -6.48 -20.99 17.84
C SER A 145 -6.14 -20.17 19.10
N VAL A 146 -6.00 -18.84 19.03
CA VAL A 146 -5.33 -18.09 20.13
C VAL A 146 -6.06 -16.85 20.66
N LYS A 147 -6.96 -16.20 19.90
CA LYS A 147 -7.65 -14.96 20.36
C LYS A 147 -9.12 -14.91 19.90
N PRO A 148 -10.00 -14.19 20.60
CA PRO A 148 -11.34 -13.89 20.08
C PRO A 148 -11.21 -13.19 18.73
N LYS A 149 -12.02 -13.59 17.73
CA LYS A 149 -12.06 -12.92 16.43
C LYS A 149 -12.59 -11.50 16.62
N THR A 150 -11.69 -10.51 16.70
CA THR A 150 -12.08 -9.10 16.71
C THR A 150 -12.10 -8.58 15.28
N GLN A 151 -13.11 -7.77 14.93
CA GLN A 151 -13.20 -7.15 13.60
C GLN A 151 -11.92 -6.34 13.28
N GLN A 152 -11.38 -5.66 14.29
CA GLN A 152 -10.14 -4.88 14.17
C GLN A 152 -8.95 -5.68 13.66
N LEU A 153 -8.83 -6.95 14.06
CA LEU A 153 -7.77 -7.82 13.58
C LEU A 153 -7.99 -8.21 12.11
N THR A 154 -9.22 -8.57 11.74
CA THR A 154 -9.61 -8.84 10.35
C THR A 154 -9.29 -7.64 9.45
N ASP A 155 -9.66 -6.44 9.89
CA ASP A 155 -9.39 -5.19 9.18
C ASP A 155 -7.88 -4.98 9.02
N ARG A 156 -7.09 -5.17 10.09
CA ARG A 156 -5.63 -5.05 10.06
C ARG A 156 -5.01 -6.02 9.06
N LEU A 157 -5.47 -7.27 9.02
CA LEU A 157 -5.03 -8.28 8.07
C LEU A 157 -5.37 -7.88 6.62
N ALA A 158 -6.60 -7.41 6.38
CA ALA A 158 -7.00 -6.89 5.08
C ALA A 158 -6.09 -5.75 4.62
N HIS A 159 -5.68 -4.86 5.54
CA HIS A 159 -4.74 -3.79 5.27
C HIS A 159 -3.31 -4.27 5.01
N ILE A 160 -2.84 -5.35 5.64
CA ILE A 160 -1.53 -5.96 5.30
C ILE A 160 -1.55 -6.48 3.86
N TYR A 161 -2.57 -7.25 3.47
CA TYR A 161 -2.70 -7.75 2.10
C TYR A 161 -2.88 -6.62 1.10
N THR A 162 -3.67 -5.61 1.44
CA THR A 162 -3.83 -4.42 0.61
C THR A 162 -2.49 -3.73 0.43
N GLY A 163 -1.75 -3.51 1.52
CA GLY A 163 -0.41 -2.93 1.48
C GLY A 163 0.54 -3.72 0.57
N TYR A 164 0.50 -5.06 0.65
CA TYR A 164 1.31 -5.92 -0.22
C TYR A 164 0.93 -5.81 -1.71
N VAL A 165 -0.37 -5.86 -2.02
CA VAL A 165 -0.88 -5.68 -3.40
C VAL A 165 -0.52 -4.31 -3.95
N LEU A 166 -0.70 -3.26 -3.16
CA LEU A 166 -0.36 -1.90 -3.56
C LEU A 166 1.15 -1.73 -3.74
N LEU A 167 1.97 -2.34 -2.88
CA LEU A 167 3.42 -2.30 -3.00
C LEU A 167 3.90 -3.01 -4.27
N TYR A 168 3.28 -4.11 -4.68
CA TYR A 168 3.56 -4.73 -5.97
C TYR A 168 3.31 -3.79 -7.15
N ILE A 169 2.18 -3.07 -7.14
CA ILE A 169 1.88 -2.06 -8.17
C ILE A 169 2.93 -0.94 -8.15
N LEU A 170 3.33 -0.48 -6.96
CA LEU A 170 4.39 0.53 -6.82
C LEU A 170 5.74 -0.01 -7.29
N ASN A 171 6.07 -1.28 -7.05
CA ASN A 171 7.29 -1.90 -7.55
C ASN A 171 7.30 -1.91 -9.09
N SER A 172 6.19 -2.29 -9.72
CA SER A 172 6.07 -2.17 -11.19
C SER A 172 6.19 -0.73 -11.68
N MET A 173 5.69 0.26 -10.93
CA MET A 173 5.92 1.67 -11.23
C MET A 173 7.37 2.09 -11.03
N ALA A 174 8.05 1.52 -10.04
CA ALA A 174 9.44 1.83 -9.73
C ALA A 174 10.37 1.37 -10.86
N ASP A 175 10.04 0.27 -11.54
CA ASP A 175 10.77 -0.27 -12.68
C ASP A 175 10.41 0.40 -14.03
N MET A 176 9.53 1.41 -14.04
CA MET A 176 9.28 2.19 -15.25
C MET A 176 10.44 3.14 -15.59
N ASP A 177 10.75 3.23 -16.87
CA ASP A 177 11.71 4.18 -17.47
C ASP A 177 10.98 5.27 -18.26
N GLU A 178 11.72 6.29 -18.73
CA GLU A 178 11.20 7.47 -19.44
C GLU A 178 10.41 7.16 -20.73
N GLY A 179 10.55 5.94 -21.26
CA GLY A 179 9.83 5.44 -22.45
C GLY A 179 8.70 4.44 -22.17
N SER A 180 8.47 4.05 -20.90
CA SER A 180 7.50 3.00 -20.58
C SER A 180 6.05 3.41 -20.85
N ASP A 181 5.26 2.57 -21.53
CA ASP A 181 3.81 2.79 -21.63
C ASP A 181 3.15 2.49 -20.27
N PRO A 182 2.43 3.44 -19.64
CA PRO A 182 1.69 3.19 -18.40
C PRO A 182 0.67 2.04 -18.48
N SER A 183 0.27 1.62 -19.69
CA SER A 183 -0.61 0.47 -19.90
C SER A 183 0.02 -0.86 -19.45
N ILE A 184 1.34 -0.93 -19.33
CA ILE A 184 2.07 -2.11 -18.82
C ILE A 184 1.87 -2.32 -17.31
N LEU A 185 1.44 -1.28 -16.59
CA LEU A 185 1.28 -1.36 -15.15
C LEU A 185 0.15 -2.34 -14.78
N PRO A 186 0.27 -3.03 -13.64
CA PRO A 186 -0.82 -3.82 -13.13
C PRO A 186 -2.08 -2.96 -13.01
N TYR A 187 -3.22 -3.52 -13.42
CA TYR A 187 -4.51 -2.81 -13.46
C TYR A 187 -4.56 -1.57 -14.40
N LYS A 188 -3.57 -1.41 -15.29
CA LYS A 188 -3.46 -0.34 -16.30
C LYS A 188 -3.64 1.06 -15.72
N GLN A 189 -3.27 1.23 -14.45
CA GLN A 189 -3.48 2.47 -13.71
C GLN A 189 -2.19 2.89 -13.03
N ARG A 190 -1.93 4.19 -13.07
CA ARG A 190 -0.92 4.86 -12.26
C ARG A 190 -1.57 5.34 -10.97
N PRO A 191 -1.41 4.65 -9.81
CA PRO A 191 -1.88 5.13 -8.52
C PRO A 191 -1.03 6.33 -8.03
N LYS A 192 -1.08 7.44 -8.78
CA LYS A 192 -0.22 8.61 -8.61
C LYS A 192 -0.33 9.19 -7.19
N THR A 193 -1.54 9.28 -6.64
CA THR A 193 -1.73 9.80 -5.28
C THR A 193 -1.07 8.90 -4.24
N LEU A 194 -1.16 7.57 -4.39
CA LEU A 194 -0.46 6.61 -3.53
C LEU A 194 1.06 6.80 -3.63
N TRP A 195 1.60 6.80 -4.87
CA TRP A 195 3.03 7.01 -5.13
C TRP A 195 3.53 8.28 -4.44
N ILE A 196 2.86 9.41 -4.63
CA ILE A 196 3.29 10.70 -4.08
C ILE A 196 3.20 10.74 -2.56
N THR A 197 2.16 10.14 -1.99
CA THR A 197 1.95 10.12 -0.54
C THR A 197 3.03 9.32 0.16
N LEU A 198 3.26 8.09 -0.30
CA LEU A 198 4.31 7.24 0.28
C LEU A 198 5.70 7.75 -0.06
N MET A 199 5.90 8.36 -1.24
CA MET A 199 7.15 9.04 -1.56
C MET A 199 7.48 10.08 -0.51
N TYR A 200 6.56 10.99 -0.18
CA TYR A 200 6.82 11.99 0.84
C TYR A 200 7.08 11.37 2.22
N ILE A 201 6.16 10.51 2.69
CA ILE A 201 6.20 9.96 4.05
C ILE A 201 7.46 9.11 4.25
N TRP A 202 7.71 8.16 3.35
CA TRP A 202 8.81 7.22 3.52
C TRP A 202 10.17 7.88 3.30
N THR A 203 10.31 8.79 2.32
CA THR A 203 11.60 9.49 2.15
C THR A 203 11.88 10.42 3.33
N CYS A 204 10.86 11.04 3.92
CA CYS A 204 11.04 11.89 5.10
C CYS A 204 11.72 11.13 6.25
N VAL A 205 11.20 9.95 6.63
CA VAL A 205 11.79 9.11 7.67
C VAL A 205 13.12 8.51 7.23
N TYR A 206 13.20 8.06 5.97
CA TYR A 206 14.42 7.49 5.41
C TYR A 206 15.56 8.52 5.31
N ASP A 207 15.27 9.82 5.32
CA ASP A 207 16.24 10.91 5.39
C ASP A 207 16.44 11.42 6.84
N GLU A 208 16.17 10.56 7.84
CA GLU A 208 16.43 10.79 9.27
C GLU A 208 15.58 11.88 9.92
N ASN A 209 14.43 12.23 9.33
CA ASN A 209 13.48 13.13 9.98
C ASN A 209 12.47 12.33 10.82
N ASP A 210 12.34 12.70 12.09
CA ASP A 210 11.38 12.13 13.03
C ASP A 210 9.99 12.78 12.96
N ASN A 211 9.87 13.90 12.25
CA ASN A 211 8.64 14.65 12.08
C ASN A 211 8.56 15.37 10.72
N PHE A 212 7.35 15.81 10.36
CA PHE A 212 7.11 16.67 9.21
C PHE A 212 5.93 17.62 9.46
N SER A 213 5.87 18.71 8.70
CA SER A 213 4.75 19.65 8.76
C SER A 213 3.65 19.34 7.73
N GLU A 214 2.41 19.65 8.08
CA GLU A 214 1.27 19.61 7.16
C GLU A 214 1.54 20.49 5.94
N GLU A 215 2.11 21.67 6.15
CA GLU A 215 2.34 22.62 5.06
C GLU A 215 3.39 22.13 4.06
N ASP A 216 4.48 21.51 4.52
CA ASP A 216 5.49 20.95 3.61
C ASP A 216 4.93 19.78 2.80
N MET A 217 4.14 18.90 3.44
CA MET A 217 3.44 17.83 2.76
C MET A 217 2.45 18.38 1.70
N ARG A 218 1.67 19.40 2.06
CA ARG A 218 0.72 20.06 1.16
C ARG A 218 1.42 20.68 -0.05
N LYS A 219 2.54 21.39 0.17
CA LYS A 219 3.37 21.98 -0.90
C LYS A 219 3.94 20.88 -1.82
N PHE A 220 4.49 19.82 -1.24
CA PHE A 220 5.06 18.70 -1.99
C PHE A 220 4.04 18.02 -2.90
N MET A 221 2.82 17.79 -2.38
CA MET A 221 1.70 17.20 -3.12
C MET A 221 1.10 18.15 -4.17
N ALA A 222 1.00 19.45 -3.84
CA ALA A 222 0.51 20.47 -4.76
C ALA A 222 1.40 20.62 -6.00
N LYS A 223 2.72 20.63 -5.82
CA LYS A 223 3.71 20.66 -6.91
C LYS A 223 3.54 19.50 -7.91
N ARG A 224 2.91 18.42 -7.47
CA ARG A 224 2.63 17.20 -8.24
C ARG A 224 1.17 17.05 -8.65
N ARG A 225 0.35 18.09 -8.48
CA ARG A 225 -1.06 18.14 -8.89
C ARG A 225 -1.93 17.07 -8.20
N VAL A 226 -1.67 16.78 -6.93
CA VAL A 226 -2.63 16.01 -6.12
C VAL A 226 -3.82 16.93 -5.77
N PRO A 227 -5.08 16.55 -6.05
CA PRO A 227 -6.26 17.37 -5.72
C PRO A 227 -6.30 17.77 -4.26
N SER A 228 -6.83 18.97 -3.95
CA SER A 228 -6.99 19.45 -2.57
C SER A 228 -7.81 18.50 -1.71
N THR A 229 -8.89 17.95 -2.27
CA THR A 229 -9.76 16.98 -1.58
C THR A 229 -8.98 15.73 -1.14
N SER A 230 -8.18 15.15 -2.03
CA SER A 230 -7.32 14.01 -1.71
C SER A 230 -6.26 14.36 -0.67
N ARG A 231 -5.65 15.55 -0.76
CA ARG A 231 -4.71 16.05 0.26
C ARG A 231 -5.37 16.11 1.63
N SER A 232 -6.55 16.75 1.74
CA SER A 232 -7.29 16.84 3.01
C SER A 232 -7.67 15.48 3.58
N GLN A 233 -8.04 14.50 2.73
CA GLN A 233 -8.36 13.15 3.18
C GLN A 233 -7.14 12.43 3.78
N ILE A 234 -5.97 12.58 3.15
CA ILE A 234 -4.72 12.00 3.63
C ILE A 234 -4.31 12.63 4.97
N ILE A 235 -4.36 13.96 5.08
CA ILE A 235 -4.08 14.66 6.34
C ILE A 235 -5.02 14.19 7.46
N ARG A 236 -6.33 14.08 7.21
CA ARG A 236 -7.28 13.56 8.19
C ARG A 236 -6.97 12.11 8.58
N ALA A 237 -6.54 11.28 7.65
CA ALA A 237 -6.16 9.90 7.94
C ALA A 237 -4.91 9.83 8.83
N LEU A 238 -3.94 10.74 8.66
CA LEU A 238 -2.77 10.87 9.53
C LEU A 238 -3.11 11.39 10.94
N GLN A 239 -4.13 12.26 11.06
CA GLN A 239 -4.61 12.75 12.35
C GLN A 239 -5.42 11.69 13.12
N ASN A 240 -5.96 10.69 12.42
CA ASN A 240 -6.84 9.69 13.01
C ASN A 240 -6.03 8.64 13.79
N ILE A 241 -5.66 8.99 15.02
CA ILE A 241 -5.00 8.12 16.01
C ILE A 241 -6.06 7.29 16.79
N ASP A 242 -7.35 7.42 16.46
CA ASP A 242 -8.45 6.91 17.28
C ASP A 242 -8.49 5.37 17.35
N GLY A 243 -8.84 4.84 18.53
CA GLY A 243 -8.65 3.42 18.92
C GLY A 243 -9.45 2.38 18.14
N LYS A 244 -10.25 2.79 17.16
CA LYS A 244 -11.05 1.91 16.28
C LYS A 244 -10.38 1.64 14.93
N THR A 245 -9.48 2.52 14.48
CA THR A 245 -8.81 2.42 13.16
C THR A 245 -7.33 2.70 13.35
N VAL A 246 -6.60 1.70 13.85
CA VAL A 246 -5.20 1.83 14.27
C VAL A 246 -4.31 1.92 13.02
N GLN A 247 -4.18 3.12 12.46
CA GLN A 247 -2.92 3.48 11.83
C GLN A 247 -1.98 3.92 12.94
N SER A 248 -0.76 3.41 12.92
CA SER A 248 0.24 3.70 13.95
C SER A 248 1.45 4.47 13.42
N LEU A 249 1.39 4.95 12.19
CA LEU A 249 2.50 5.63 11.55
C LEU A 249 2.88 6.90 12.32
N ILE A 250 1.87 7.60 12.85
CA ILE A 250 1.99 8.84 13.60
C ILE A 250 1.68 8.56 15.06
N LYS A 251 2.65 8.81 15.95
CA LYS A 251 2.46 8.68 17.41
C LYS A 251 1.81 9.91 18.04
N ASP A 252 2.06 11.08 17.47
CA ASP A 252 1.58 12.36 17.98
C ASP A 252 1.46 13.39 16.86
N TRP A 253 0.53 14.32 17.00
CA TRP A 253 0.47 15.53 16.18
C TRP A 253 0.13 16.73 17.05
N LYS A 254 0.77 17.86 16.76
CA LYS A 254 0.60 19.09 17.54
C LYS A 254 0.73 20.34 16.69
N TYR A 255 0.03 21.39 17.08
CA TYR A 255 0.22 22.71 16.50
C TYR A 255 1.49 23.36 17.04
N LYS A 256 2.32 23.88 16.13
CA LYS A 256 3.47 24.74 16.44
C LYS A 256 3.25 26.09 15.76
N GLY A 257 2.60 27.01 16.47
CA GLY A 257 2.01 28.20 15.85
C GLY A 257 0.79 27.80 15.02
N ASP A 258 0.74 28.23 13.77
CA ASP A 258 -0.36 27.94 12.84
C ASP A 258 -0.17 26.64 12.04
N ASP A 259 0.96 25.95 12.22
CA ASP A 259 1.32 24.76 11.46
C ASP A 259 1.15 23.48 12.28
N LEU A 260 0.64 22.44 11.64
CA LEU A 260 0.41 21.14 12.24
C LEU A 260 1.62 20.23 11.99
N ILE A 261 2.26 19.76 13.04
CA ILE A 261 3.43 18.89 12.97
C ILE A 261 3.02 17.46 13.33
N PHE A 262 3.38 16.51 12.48
CA PHE A 262 3.20 15.08 12.68
C PHE A 262 4.52 14.44 13.11
N THR A 263 4.50 13.65 14.19
CA THR A 263 5.67 12.91 14.67
C THR A 263 5.50 11.43 14.40
N PHE A 264 6.49 10.80 13.79
CA PHE A 264 6.47 9.38 13.49
C PHE A 264 6.55 8.53 14.76
N ASP A 265 5.88 7.37 14.75
CA ASP A 265 6.10 6.34 15.77
C ASP A 265 7.50 5.73 15.64
N ASP A 266 8.09 5.36 16.77
CA ASP A 266 9.46 4.87 16.87
C ASP A 266 9.67 3.61 16.00
N TYR A 267 8.64 2.78 15.84
CA TYR A 267 8.75 1.59 14.99
C TYR A 267 9.05 1.96 13.53
N VAL A 268 8.51 3.09 13.03
CA VAL A 268 8.70 3.53 11.65
C VAL A 268 10.15 3.97 11.43
N ILE A 269 10.68 4.70 12.41
CA ILE A 269 12.06 5.19 12.42
C ILE A 269 13.02 4.00 12.41
N LEU A 270 12.85 3.05 13.34
CA LEU A 270 13.67 1.85 13.47
C LEU A 270 13.62 0.96 12.21
N GLU A 271 12.44 0.81 11.60
CA GLU A 271 12.30 0.00 10.39
C GLU A 271 12.97 0.66 9.17
N MET A 272 12.90 1.99 9.05
CA MET A 272 13.61 2.74 8.00
C MET A 272 15.13 2.75 8.21
N GLU A 273 15.60 2.84 9.46
CA GLU A 273 17.00 2.66 9.84
C GLU A 273 17.52 1.30 9.38
N ARG A 274 16.81 0.22 9.70
CA ARG A 274 17.15 -1.14 9.25
C ARG A 274 17.29 -1.22 7.72
N LEU A 275 16.36 -0.61 6.97
CA LEU A 275 16.38 -0.57 5.50
C LEU A 275 17.54 0.28 4.92
N ARG A 276 18.03 1.26 5.69
CA ARG A 276 19.26 2.02 5.35
C ARG A 276 20.49 1.16 5.55
N GLU A 277 20.66 0.55 6.73
CA GLU A 277 21.86 -0.22 7.10
C GLU A 277 22.08 -1.44 6.20
N ASP A 278 21.01 -2.12 5.78
CA ASP A 278 21.09 -3.23 4.82
C ASP A 278 21.70 -2.82 3.46
N ARG A 279 21.75 -1.52 3.15
CA ARG A 279 22.44 -0.95 1.97
C ARG A 279 23.94 -0.83 2.18
N GLU A 280 24.36 -0.41 3.37
CA GLU A 280 25.76 -0.14 3.67
C GLU A 280 26.56 -1.44 3.76
N ARG A 281 25.93 -2.52 4.25
CA ARG A 281 26.55 -3.86 4.28
C ARG A 281 26.71 -4.53 2.91
N LYS A 282 26.00 -4.05 1.89
CA LYS A 282 26.05 -4.58 0.51
C LYS A 282 26.92 -3.73 -0.44
N ARG A 283 27.54 -2.66 0.06
CA ARG A 283 28.52 -1.84 -0.65
C ARG A 283 29.93 -2.22 -0.22
#